data_AF-A0A9W4SVJ8-F1
#
_entry.id   AF-A0A9W4SVJ8-F1
#
_cell.length_a   1.000
_cell.length_b   1.000
_cell.length_c   1.000
_cell.angle_alpha   90.00
_cell.angle_beta   90.00
_cell.angle_gamma   90.00
#
_symmetry.space_group_name_H-M   'P 1'
#
loop_
_entity.id
_entity.type
_entity.pdbx_description
1 polymer ?
#
loop_
_entity_poly.entity_id
_entity_poly.type
_entity_poly.pdbx_seq_one_letter_code
_entity_poly.pdbx_strand_id
1 'polypeptide(L)'
;MIDIDNTYEPKNFDILLTDVCGKDLREGISERLGVDHLSDSSKKFDDDINGIMYGVNFRLFCATTIKINKKIKVVHFLLDTGSPVTYISEDVLNAFGVSAIRPNDKILVEINNIRTFVMMSPTISHFSEINLIGTEFMVLSESLLTVDFSKRRFSLKLNFYQNQGVEEVETKRMLAIQNNISYI
;
A
#
# COMPACT_ATOMS: atom_id res chain seq x y z
N MET A 1 -23.12 12.33 -15.78
CA MET A 1 -22.05 11.92 -16.71
C MET A 1 -20.87 12.85 -16.46
N ILE A 2 -19.93 12.42 -15.61
CA ILE A 2 -18.61 13.06 -15.53
C ILE A 2 -17.75 12.26 -16.49
N ASP A 3 -17.35 12.88 -17.60
CA ASP A 3 -16.19 12.39 -18.35
C ASP A 3 -15.00 12.53 -17.41
N ILE A 4 -14.64 11.43 -16.74
CA ILE A 4 -13.35 11.32 -16.08
C ILE A 4 -12.37 11.16 -17.26
N ASP A 5 -11.79 12.27 -17.69
CA ASP A 5 -10.67 12.28 -18.62
C ASP A 5 -9.66 11.23 -18.13
N ASN A 6 -9.53 10.16 -18.90
CA ASN A 6 -9.01 8.86 -18.47
C ASN A 6 -7.47 8.85 -18.51
N THR A 7 -6.85 9.94 -18.08
CA THR A 7 -5.40 10.15 -18.12
C THR A 7 -4.85 10.60 -16.77
N TYR A 8 -5.41 10.07 -15.67
CA TYR A 8 -4.74 10.16 -14.38
C TYR A 8 -3.46 9.33 -14.41
N GLU A 9 -2.33 9.98 -14.67
CA GLU A 9 -1.02 9.31 -14.60
C GLU A 9 -0.63 9.15 -13.12
N PRO A 10 -0.46 7.92 -12.62
CA PRO A 10 -0.13 7.69 -11.21
C PRO A 10 1.17 8.37 -10.75
N LYS A 11 2.08 8.70 -11.67
CA LYS A 11 3.30 9.48 -11.38
C LYS A 11 3.03 10.91 -10.92
N ASN A 12 1.84 11.44 -11.22
CA ASN A 12 1.40 12.77 -10.83
C ASN A 12 0.54 12.74 -9.55
N PHE A 13 0.35 11.56 -8.94
CA PHE A 13 -0.32 11.44 -7.65
C PHE A 13 0.53 12.07 -6.57
N ASP A 14 -0.12 12.90 -5.77
CA ASP A 14 0.48 13.57 -4.63
C ASP A 14 -0.57 13.75 -3.54
N ILE A 15 -0.16 13.56 -2.31
CA ILE A 15 -0.98 13.80 -1.12
C ILE A 15 -0.21 14.69 -0.19
N LEU A 16 -0.86 15.72 0.34
CA LEU A 16 -0.21 16.63 1.26
C LEU A 16 0.04 15.93 2.61
N LEU A 17 1.30 15.57 2.87
CA LEU A 17 1.79 15.03 4.13
C LEU A 17 2.62 16.09 4.86
N THR A 18 1.99 16.82 5.78
CA THR A 18 2.67 17.87 6.56
C THR A 18 3.05 17.45 7.98
N ASP A 19 2.52 16.32 8.45
CA ASP A 19 2.63 15.86 9.84
C ASP A 19 3.41 14.56 10.05
N VAL A 20 3.82 13.90 8.96
CA VAL A 20 4.56 12.64 8.97
C VAL A 20 5.59 12.61 7.84
N CYS A 21 6.74 11.96 8.08
CA CYS A 21 7.84 11.80 7.12
C CYS A 21 8.50 10.42 7.24
N GLY A 22 9.50 10.12 6.40
CA GLY A 22 10.17 8.81 6.42
C GLY A 22 10.84 8.48 7.76
N LYS A 23 11.25 9.50 8.53
CA LYS A 23 11.79 9.32 9.89
C LYS A 23 10.76 8.69 10.84
N ASP A 24 9.50 9.11 10.76
CA ASP A 24 8.43 8.58 11.61
C ASP A 24 8.24 7.06 11.41
N LEU A 25 8.41 6.57 10.17
CA LEU A 25 8.29 5.14 9.87
C LEU A 25 9.29 4.31 10.69
N ARG A 26 10.52 4.80 10.87
CA ARG A 26 11.63 4.12 11.57
C ARG A 26 11.62 4.33 13.09
N GLU A 27 10.89 5.33 13.57
CA GLU A 27 10.86 5.71 14.98
C GLU A 27 9.45 5.53 15.55
N GLY A 28 8.68 6.62 15.72
CA GLY A 28 7.43 6.61 16.48
C GLY A 28 6.35 5.65 15.94
N ILE A 29 6.32 5.39 14.63
CA ILE A 29 5.40 4.40 14.04
C ILE A 29 5.88 2.98 14.34
N SER A 30 7.19 2.69 14.23
CA SER A 30 7.76 1.39 14.59
C SER A 30 7.51 1.06 16.06
N GLU A 31 7.75 2.02 16.96
CA GLU A 31 7.51 1.87 18.40
C GLU A 31 6.05 1.49 18.70
N ARG A 32 5.09 2.15 18.06
CA ARG A 32 3.66 1.93 18.32
C ARG A 32 3.10 0.68 17.65
N LEU A 33 3.65 0.27 16.52
CA LEU A 33 3.30 -0.99 15.85
C LEU A 33 4.00 -2.19 16.50
N GLY A 34 5.08 -1.96 17.26
CA GLY A 34 5.86 -3.00 17.93
C GLY A 34 6.74 -3.82 16.98
N VAL A 35 7.05 -3.28 15.80
CA VAL A 35 7.90 -3.91 14.79
C VAL A 35 8.61 -2.83 13.98
N ASP A 36 9.87 -3.09 13.62
CA ASP A 36 10.69 -2.12 12.91
C ASP A 36 10.39 -2.10 11.40
N HIS A 37 10.38 -0.90 10.83
CA HIS A 37 10.31 -0.75 9.38
C HIS A 37 11.55 -1.35 8.70
N LEU A 38 11.35 -2.12 7.62
CA LEU A 38 12.37 -2.81 6.81
C LEU A 38 13.10 -3.96 7.52
N SER A 39 12.61 -4.39 8.69
CA SER A 39 13.13 -5.58 9.36
C SER A 39 12.95 -6.82 8.48
N ASP A 40 13.92 -7.73 8.52
CA ASP A 40 13.79 -9.02 7.86
C ASP A 40 12.69 -9.86 8.52
N SER A 41 11.99 -10.66 7.72
CA SER A 41 11.06 -11.67 8.21
C SER A 41 11.29 -13.01 7.52
N SER A 42 11.13 -14.11 8.24
CA SER A 42 11.14 -15.47 7.68
C SER A 42 9.76 -15.94 7.25
N LYS A 43 8.70 -15.28 7.72
CA LYS A 43 7.29 -15.62 7.45
C LYS A 43 6.56 -14.43 6.86
N LYS A 44 5.66 -14.71 5.93
CA LYS A 44 4.69 -13.70 5.49
C LYS A 44 3.64 -13.53 6.58
N PHE A 45 3.09 -12.34 6.68
CA PHE A 45 1.81 -12.17 7.36
C PHE A 45 0.70 -12.66 6.44
N ASP A 46 -0.27 -13.36 7.02
CA ASP A 46 -1.40 -13.99 6.35
C ASP A 46 -2.70 -13.85 7.15
N ASP A 47 -2.77 -12.88 8.05
CA ASP A 47 -3.96 -12.51 8.80
C ASP A 47 -4.46 -11.12 8.37
N ASP A 48 -5.59 -10.69 8.94
CA ASP A 48 -6.08 -9.32 8.79
C ASP A 48 -5.01 -8.28 9.15
N ILE A 49 -4.96 -7.18 8.38
CA ILE A 49 -4.00 -6.11 8.64
C ILE A 49 -4.56 -5.21 9.73
N ASN A 50 -3.85 -5.16 10.86
CA ASN A 50 -4.20 -4.30 11.98
C ASN A 50 -3.26 -3.10 12.05
N GLY A 51 -3.77 -1.95 12.47
CA GLY A 51 -2.99 -0.72 12.50
C GLY A 51 -3.42 0.28 13.56
N ILE A 52 -2.74 1.42 13.54
CA ILE A 52 -2.85 2.53 14.49
C ILE A 52 -3.21 3.82 13.78
N MET A 53 -3.71 4.80 14.54
CA MET A 53 -3.67 6.21 14.13
C MET A 53 -2.41 6.89 14.64
N TYR A 54 -1.72 7.63 13.78
CA TYR A 54 -0.49 8.37 14.08
C TYR A 54 -0.53 9.79 13.51
N GLY A 55 0.25 10.70 14.10
CA GLY A 55 0.32 12.10 13.70
C GLY A 55 -0.87 12.93 14.19
N VAL A 56 -0.78 14.25 13.97
CA VAL A 56 -1.86 15.19 14.35
C VAL A 56 -3.09 15.05 13.46
N ASN A 57 -2.93 14.51 12.25
CA ASN A 57 -4.02 14.23 11.33
C ASN A 57 -4.61 12.82 11.47
N PHE A 58 -4.26 12.08 12.53
CA PHE A 58 -4.77 10.73 12.84
C PHE A 58 -4.70 9.74 11.66
N ARG A 59 -3.58 9.77 10.94
CA ARG A 59 -3.35 8.95 9.75
C ARG A 59 -3.25 7.46 10.09
N LEU A 60 -3.82 6.62 9.24
CA LEU A 60 -3.92 5.18 9.44
C LEU A 60 -2.62 4.48 9.00
N PHE A 61 -1.80 4.03 9.96
CA PHE A 61 -0.57 3.28 9.68
C PHE A 61 -0.67 1.81 10.10
N CYS A 62 -0.18 0.92 9.27
CA CYS A 62 -0.08 -0.51 9.57
C CYS A 62 1.30 -1.07 9.21
N ALA A 63 1.62 -2.22 9.79
CA ALA A 63 2.76 -3.04 9.41
C ALA A 63 2.25 -4.28 8.69
N THR A 64 2.84 -4.59 7.54
CA THR A 64 2.64 -5.87 6.87
C THR A 64 3.89 -6.30 6.13
N THR A 65 3.99 -7.58 5.78
CA THR A 65 5.12 -8.10 5.02
C THR A 65 4.98 -7.82 3.53
N ILE A 66 6.06 -7.36 2.91
CA ILE A 66 6.25 -7.44 1.47
C ILE A 66 7.19 -8.60 1.15
N LYS A 67 6.88 -9.37 0.12
CA LYS A 67 7.81 -10.27 -0.53
C LYS A 67 8.08 -9.82 -1.97
N ILE A 68 9.36 -9.68 -2.28
CA ILE A 68 9.89 -9.50 -3.63
C ILE A 68 10.93 -10.59 -3.85
N ASN A 69 10.76 -11.39 -4.90
CA ASN A 69 11.57 -12.58 -5.16
C ASN A 69 11.61 -13.53 -3.94
N LYS A 70 12.79 -13.75 -3.35
CA LYS A 70 13.00 -14.64 -2.19
C LYS A 70 13.15 -13.88 -0.86
N LYS A 71 13.11 -12.55 -0.87
CA LYS A 71 13.26 -11.72 0.33
C LYS A 71 11.90 -11.35 0.88
N ILE A 72 11.76 -11.33 2.20
CA ILE A 72 10.55 -10.90 2.90
C ILE A 72 10.96 -9.87 3.95
N LYS A 73 10.31 -8.70 3.94
CA LYS A 73 10.56 -7.62 4.91
C LYS A 73 9.24 -7.08 5.46
N VAL A 74 9.25 -6.61 6.70
CA VAL A 74 8.14 -5.84 7.26
C VAL A 74 8.20 -4.40 6.75
N VAL A 75 7.09 -3.90 6.23
CA VAL A 75 6.98 -2.54 5.69
C VAL A 75 5.81 -1.83 6.37
N HIS A 76 6.04 -0.57 6.71
CA HIS A 76 5.02 0.31 7.25
C HIS A 76 4.35 1.07 6.12
N PHE A 77 3.02 1.03 6.11
CA PHE A 77 2.19 1.67 5.11
C PHE A 77 1.22 2.64 5.75
N LEU A 78 1.05 3.80 5.11
CA LEU A 78 -0.13 4.63 5.26
C LEU A 78 -1.25 4.01 4.42
N LEU A 79 -2.39 3.72 5.04
CA LEU A 79 -3.61 3.33 4.33
C LEU A 79 -4.31 4.60 3.80
N ASP A 80 -4.44 4.72 2.49
CA ASP A 80 -5.01 5.91 1.84
C ASP A 80 -6.12 5.52 0.86
N THR A 81 -7.38 5.74 1.27
CA THR A 81 -8.55 5.50 0.43
C THR A 81 -8.71 6.54 -0.69
N GLY A 82 -7.93 7.62 -0.68
CA GLY A 82 -7.85 8.58 -1.79
C GLY A 82 -6.82 8.19 -2.85
N SER A 83 -5.95 7.22 -2.57
CA SER A 83 -4.93 6.78 -3.52
C SER A 83 -5.44 5.65 -4.41
N PRO A 84 -5.44 5.82 -5.75
CA PRO A 84 -5.98 4.79 -6.65
C PRO A 84 -5.10 3.54 -6.69
N VAL A 85 -3.79 3.68 -6.49
CA VAL A 85 -2.81 2.58 -6.58
C VAL A 85 -1.96 2.49 -5.31
N THR A 86 -1.28 1.37 -5.13
CA THR A 86 -0.37 1.16 -3.99
C THR A 86 1.04 1.63 -4.37
N TYR A 87 1.68 2.38 -3.48
CA TYR A 87 3.03 2.92 -3.68
C TYR A 87 4.01 2.38 -2.64
N ILE A 88 5.25 2.15 -3.07
CA ILE A 88 6.38 1.85 -2.19
C ILE A 88 7.52 2.83 -2.46
N SER A 89 8.21 3.25 -1.40
CA SER A 89 9.30 4.22 -1.49
C SER A 89 10.55 3.61 -2.12
N GLU A 90 11.46 4.47 -2.56
CA GLU A 90 12.79 4.08 -3.05
C GLU A 90 13.57 3.28 -1.98
N ASP A 91 13.43 3.63 -0.69
CA ASP A 91 14.05 2.90 0.42
C ASP A 91 13.60 1.43 0.48
N VAL A 92 12.31 1.16 0.27
CA VAL A 92 11.79 -0.21 0.21
C VAL A 92 12.43 -0.95 -0.97
N LEU A 93 12.44 -0.35 -2.17
CA LEU A 93 13.01 -0.95 -3.37
C LEU A 93 14.51 -1.28 -3.20
N ASN A 94 15.26 -0.34 -2.65
CA ASN A 94 16.68 -0.50 -2.33
C ASN A 94 16.91 -1.64 -1.33
N ALA A 95 16.08 -1.76 -0.30
CA ALA A 95 16.15 -2.85 0.67
C ALA A 95 15.91 -4.24 0.03
N PHE A 96 15.14 -4.31 -1.06
CA PHE A 96 14.97 -5.52 -1.86
C PHE A 96 16.08 -5.72 -2.92
N GLY A 97 16.87 -4.68 -3.22
CA GLY A 97 17.86 -4.68 -4.28
C GLY A 97 17.25 -4.53 -5.68
N VAL A 98 16.09 -3.87 -5.76
CA VAL A 98 15.44 -3.56 -7.03
C VAL A 98 15.94 -2.18 -7.48
N SER A 99 16.48 -2.10 -8.69
CA SER A 99 17.03 -0.87 -9.28
C SER A 99 16.47 -0.63 -10.68
N ALA A 100 16.76 0.55 -11.23
CA ALA A 100 16.39 0.95 -12.60
C ALA A 100 14.87 0.98 -12.89
N ILE A 101 14.07 1.36 -11.90
CA ILE A 101 12.61 1.51 -12.01
C ILE A 101 12.29 2.89 -12.59
N ARG A 102 11.44 2.94 -13.61
CA ARG A 102 10.90 4.19 -14.16
C ARG A 102 9.64 4.61 -13.38
N PRO A 103 9.29 5.90 -13.35
CA PRO A 103 8.14 6.40 -12.57
C PRO A 103 6.78 5.71 -12.84
N ASN A 104 6.59 5.12 -14.02
CA ASN A 104 5.36 4.43 -14.41
C ASN A 104 5.47 2.90 -14.38
N ASP A 105 6.61 2.36 -13.98
CA ASP A 105 6.80 0.92 -13.96
C ASP A 105 5.97 0.31 -12.84
N LYS A 106 5.24 -0.75 -13.19
CA LYS A 106 4.48 -1.57 -12.25
C LYS A 106 5.35 -2.71 -11.78
N ILE A 107 5.42 -2.90 -10.48
CA ILE A 107 6.26 -3.92 -9.84
C ILE A 107 5.32 -4.94 -9.22
N LEU A 108 5.44 -6.20 -9.63
CA LEU A 108 4.67 -7.28 -9.02
C LEU A 108 5.31 -7.66 -7.68
N VAL A 109 4.54 -7.59 -6.61
CA VAL A 109 4.97 -7.94 -5.25
C VAL A 109 3.89 -8.78 -4.55
N GLU A 110 4.21 -9.34 -3.38
CA GLU A 110 3.23 -9.93 -2.48
C GLU A 110 3.15 -9.10 -1.18
N ILE A 111 2.04 -8.40 -0.96
CA ILE A 111 1.75 -7.66 0.29
C ILE A 111 0.78 -8.51 1.11
N ASN A 112 1.14 -8.85 2.35
CA ASN A 112 0.31 -9.68 3.22
C ASN A 112 -0.20 -10.97 2.54
N ASN A 113 0.72 -11.63 1.80
CA ASN A 113 0.43 -12.82 0.99
C ASN A 113 -0.56 -12.63 -0.19
N ILE A 114 -0.88 -11.39 -0.54
CA ILE A 114 -1.70 -11.03 -1.71
C ILE A 114 -0.79 -10.50 -2.82
N ARG A 115 -0.83 -11.13 -3.99
CA ARG A 115 -0.11 -10.66 -5.18
C ARG A 115 -0.77 -9.39 -5.72
N THR A 116 0.00 -8.33 -5.85
CA THR A 116 -0.49 -7.04 -6.33
C THR A 116 0.61 -6.31 -7.10
N PHE A 117 0.19 -5.40 -7.98
CA PHE A 117 1.10 -4.42 -8.55
C PHE A 117 1.23 -3.23 -7.60
N VAL A 118 2.45 -2.71 -7.51
CA VAL A 118 2.77 -1.44 -6.84
C VAL A 118 3.55 -0.55 -7.78
N MET A 119 3.58 0.73 -7.46
CA MET A 119 4.40 1.72 -8.15
C MET A 119 5.40 2.33 -7.18
N MET A 120 6.48 2.88 -7.70
CA MET A 120 7.41 3.66 -6.87
C MET A 120 6.74 4.98 -6.48
N SER A 121 6.83 5.38 -5.21
CA SER A 121 6.40 6.72 -4.78
C SER A 121 7.08 7.80 -5.64
N PRO A 122 6.34 8.77 -6.20
CA PRO A 122 6.96 9.80 -7.04
C PRO A 122 7.97 10.62 -6.26
N THR A 123 9.18 10.80 -6.79
CA THR A 123 10.31 11.41 -6.07
C THR A 123 10.07 12.87 -5.68
N ILE A 124 9.23 13.59 -6.44
CA ILE A 124 8.87 14.99 -6.19
C ILE A 124 7.60 15.15 -5.33
N SER A 125 6.95 14.06 -4.96
CA SER A 125 5.73 14.09 -4.14
C SER A 125 6.05 14.35 -2.67
N HIS A 126 5.05 14.81 -1.91
CA HIS A 126 5.14 14.99 -0.46
C HIS A 126 5.15 13.66 0.30
N PHE A 127 4.98 12.52 -0.38
CA PHE A 127 5.00 11.19 0.21
C PHE A 127 6.10 10.30 -0.37
N SER A 128 7.13 10.86 -1.01
CA SER A 128 8.21 10.09 -1.66
C SER A 128 8.89 9.07 -0.75
N GLU A 129 8.97 9.35 0.56
CA GLU A 129 9.53 8.47 1.59
C GLU A 129 8.50 7.56 2.29
N ILE A 130 7.20 7.73 2.00
CA ILE A 130 6.10 7.00 2.63
C ILE A 130 5.52 5.97 1.66
N ASN A 131 5.20 4.78 2.19
CA ASN A 131 4.52 3.73 1.44
C ASN A 131 3.01 3.88 1.60
N LEU A 132 2.26 3.71 0.51
CA LEU A 132 0.80 3.84 0.51
C LEU A 132 0.14 2.52 0.14
N ILE A 133 -0.88 2.09 0.90
CA ILE A 133 -1.87 1.12 0.42
C ILE A 133 -3.03 1.92 -0.17
N GLY A 134 -3.21 1.79 -1.49
CA GLY A 134 -4.30 2.42 -2.23
C GLY A 134 -5.51 1.51 -2.43
N THR A 135 -6.56 2.07 -3.02
CA THR A 135 -7.86 1.42 -3.21
C THR A 135 -7.81 0.24 -4.16
N GLU A 136 -6.92 0.22 -5.16
CA GLU A 136 -6.76 -0.95 -6.04
C GLU A 136 -6.40 -2.21 -5.25
N PHE A 137 -5.51 -2.13 -4.25
CA PHE A 137 -5.20 -3.25 -3.37
C PHE A 137 -6.40 -3.62 -2.48
N MET A 138 -7.11 -2.62 -1.95
CA MET A 138 -8.28 -2.84 -1.09
C MET A 138 -9.42 -3.55 -1.84
N VAL A 139 -9.66 -3.19 -3.11
CA VAL A 139 -10.63 -3.86 -3.98
C VAL A 139 -10.17 -5.26 -4.34
N LEU A 140 -8.89 -5.43 -4.73
CA LEU A 140 -8.33 -6.74 -5.10
C LEU A 140 -8.39 -7.75 -3.94
N SER A 141 -8.21 -7.27 -2.71
CA SER A 141 -8.27 -8.09 -1.49
C SER A 141 -9.70 -8.29 -0.96
N GLU A 142 -10.71 -7.73 -1.65
CA GLU A 142 -12.11 -7.67 -1.22
C GLU A 142 -12.26 -7.20 0.23
N SER A 143 -11.44 -6.22 0.61
CA SER A 143 -11.23 -5.90 2.00
C SER A 143 -12.37 -5.12 2.65
N LEU A 144 -12.50 -5.28 3.96
CA LEU A 144 -13.37 -4.45 4.80
C LEU A 144 -12.50 -3.59 5.73
N LEU A 145 -12.53 -2.27 5.52
CA LEU A 145 -11.88 -1.30 6.40
C LEU A 145 -12.82 -0.93 7.56
N THR A 146 -12.35 -1.16 8.79
CA THR A 146 -13.01 -0.69 10.02
C THR A 146 -12.09 0.27 10.76
N VAL A 147 -12.60 1.45 11.10
CA VAL A 147 -11.84 2.50 11.79
C VAL A 147 -12.51 2.82 13.13
N ASP A 148 -11.79 2.60 14.23
CA ASP A 148 -12.23 2.93 15.58
C ASP A 148 -11.45 4.14 16.11
N PHE A 149 -12.04 5.33 15.95
CA PHE A 149 -11.46 6.59 16.42
C PHE A 149 -11.35 6.67 17.94
N SER A 150 -12.23 5.99 18.68
CA SER A 150 -12.19 5.97 20.15
C SER A 150 -10.96 5.22 20.65
N LYS A 151 -10.61 4.12 19.97
CA LYS A 151 -9.42 3.31 20.28
C LYS A 151 -8.17 3.73 19.52
N ARG A 152 -8.30 4.63 18.54
CA ARG A 152 -7.22 5.05 17.64
C ARG A 152 -6.57 3.88 16.91
N ARG A 153 -7.42 2.95 16.44
CA ARG A 153 -7.03 1.72 15.75
C ARG A 153 -7.85 1.56 14.49
N PHE A 154 -7.34 0.78 13.56
CA PHE A 154 -8.11 0.30 12.43
C PHE A 154 -7.74 -1.16 12.12
N SER A 155 -8.61 -1.82 11.39
CA SER A 155 -8.37 -3.14 10.82
C SER A 155 -8.81 -3.14 9.35
N LEU A 156 -8.02 -3.75 8.50
CA LEU A 156 -8.36 -4.08 7.13
C LEU A 156 -8.52 -5.60 7.06
N LYS A 157 -9.77 -6.05 7.11
CA LYS A 157 -10.09 -7.48 7.01
C LYS A 157 -9.92 -7.92 5.57
N LEU A 158 -9.13 -8.96 5.32
CA LEU A 158 -8.84 -9.45 3.98
C LEU A 158 -9.70 -10.68 3.71
N ASN A 159 -10.54 -10.60 2.68
CA ASN A 159 -11.44 -11.71 2.35
C ASN A 159 -10.86 -12.64 1.28
N PHE A 160 -9.86 -12.17 0.52
CA PHE A 160 -9.23 -12.97 -0.52
C PHE A 160 -7.92 -13.63 -0.05
N TYR A 161 -7.86 -14.96 -0.13
CA TYR A 161 -6.68 -15.76 0.21
C TYR A 161 -6.16 -16.58 -0.99
N GLN A 162 -4.86 -16.38 -1.30
CA GLN A 162 -3.93 -17.23 -2.08
C GLN A 162 -3.78 -17.11 -3.62
N ASN A 163 -2.49 -17.18 -4.02
CA ASN A 163 -1.88 -17.82 -5.20
C ASN A 163 -2.58 -17.67 -6.56
N GLN A 164 -2.66 -16.45 -7.05
CA GLN A 164 -3.14 -16.22 -8.42
C GLN A 164 -1.98 -15.97 -9.39
N GLY A 165 -2.12 -16.47 -10.61
CA GLY A 165 -1.18 -16.18 -11.70
C GLY A 165 -1.21 -14.69 -12.06
N VAL A 166 -0.14 -14.18 -12.69
CA VAL A 166 -0.03 -12.76 -13.08
C VAL A 166 -1.21 -12.32 -13.96
N GLU A 167 -1.66 -13.20 -14.86
CA GLU A 167 -2.80 -12.94 -15.75
C GLU A 167 -4.13 -12.76 -14.99
N GLU A 168 -4.32 -13.47 -13.89
CA GLU A 168 -5.55 -13.41 -13.11
C GLU A 168 -5.61 -12.13 -12.26
N VAL A 169 -4.46 -11.66 -11.77
CA VAL A 169 -4.32 -10.35 -11.12
C VAL A 169 -4.66 -9.21 -12.09
N GLU A 170 -4.09 -9.23 -13.31
CA GLU A 170 -4.42 -8.23 -14.34
C GLU A 170 -5.88 -8.32 -14.79
N THR A 171 -6.43 -9.53 -14.94
CA THR A 171 -7.84 -9.71 -15.33
C THR A 171 -8.79 -9.13 -14.27
N LYS A 172 -8.55 -9.42 -12.98
CA LYS A 172 -9.36 -8.87 -11.89
C LYS A 172 -9.22 -7.37 -11.75
N ARG A 173 -8.01 -6.84 -11.94
CA ARG A 173 -7.78 -5.41 -12.03
C ARG A 173 -8.65 -4.77 -13.12
N MET A 174 -8.66 -5.34 -14.32
CA MET A 174 -9.47 -4.83 -15.43
C MET A 174 -10.98 -4.92 -15.12
N LEU A 175 -11.43 -6.00 -14.47
CA LEU A 175 -12.82 -6.15 -14.02
C LEU A 175 -13.21 -5.13 -12.95
N ALA A 176 -12.33 -4.83 -11.99
CA ALA A 176 -12.56 -3.81 -10.95
C ALA A 176 -12.71 -2.41 -11.57
N ILE A 177 -11.92 -2.10 -12.60
CA ILE A 177 -12.05 -0.84 -13.36
C ILE A 177 -13.36 -0.81 -14.14
N GLN A 178 -13.75 -1.90 -14.81
CA GLN A 178 -14.97 -1.97 -15.63
C GLN A 178 -16.26 -1.92 -14.81
N ASN A 179 -16.32 -2.63 -13.68
CA ASN A 179 -17.54 -2.70 -12.85
C ASN A 179 -17.85 -1.38 -12.11
N ASN A 180 -16.85 -0.52 -11.90
CA ASN A 180 -17.05 0.83 -11.36
C ASN A 180 -17.65 1.83 -12.38
N ILE A 181 -17.82 1.43 -13.65
CA ILE A 181 -18.48 2.25 -14.68
C ILE A 181 -20.00 1.96 -14.74
N SER A 182 -20.48 0.88 -14.10
CA SER A 182 -21.85 0.38 -14.28
C SER A 182 -22.88 0.81 -13.22
N TYR A 183 -22.50 1.62 -12.23
CA TYR A 183 -23.43 2.14 -11.21
C TYR A 183 -23.40 3.67 -11.12
N ILE A 184 -23.91 4.34 -12.15
CA ILE A 184 -24.49 5.70 -12.05
C ILE A 184 -25.70 5.78 -12.97
#